data_AF-A0A960Z424-F1
#
_entry.id   AF-A0A960Z424-F1
#
_cell.length_a   1.000
_cell.length_b   1.000
_cell.length_c   1.000
_cell.angle_alpha   90.00
_cell.angle_beta   90.00
_cell.angle_gamma   90.00
#
_symmetry.space_group_name_H-M   'P 1'
#
loop_
_entity.id
_entity.type
_entity.pdbx_description
1 polymer ?
#
loop_
_entity_poly.entity_id
_entity_poly.type
_entity_poly.pdbx_seq_one_letter_code
_entity_poly.pdbx_strand_id
1 'polypeptide(L)'
;MSRSLVKRFVLAALGLWLLAALGLGAAWLHSGWRRLDTLPTPDLALAAPFRPYAEHGQVPGAWDRPYILRLDDPASGGALYFFGSGHTGDPADPQIAMIKDAWRAFDPTLALIESRLGLYIGGLDAGVRMFGEGGAVYALARDDDVPAFSLEPDWADEIAAVRATCSREEVAAFYTMRMVVGERGGRTGDALEDLARAALAKRGGLPGLEGTFADLAEFDAWWGENLAPAVGDWRDLPAEAMWPKAEGTRLNLIAHASNRARDHHLTRLVIDRVRHGERVFVVCGASHALTIEPALTAVPGWRRVARM
;
A
#
# COMPACT_ATOMS: atom_id res chain seq x y z
N MET A 1 11.52 54.29 -32.54
CA MET A 1 10.87 52.97 -32.62
C MET A 1 9.36 53.16 -32.61
N SER A 2 8.59 52.61 -33.56
CA SER A 2 7.14 52.85 -33.60
C SER A 2 6.44 52.17 -32.40
N ARG A 3 5.36 52.78 -31.89
CA ARG A 3 4.53 52.18 -30.82
C ARG A 3 4.03 50.77 -31.18
N SER A 4 3.85 50.49 -32.48
CA SER A 4 3.46 49.17 -32.98
C SER A 4 4.56 48.11 -32.82
N LEU A 5 5.84 48.48 -32.99
CA LEU A 5 6.96 47.55 -32.82
C LEU A 5 7.15 47.17 -31.35
N VAL A 6 7.05 48.15 -30.44
CA VAL A 6 7.11 47.93 -28.98
C VAL A 6 6.01 46.97 -28.53
N LYS A 7 4.76 47.18 -28.99
CA LYS A 7 3.62 46.32 -28.64
C LYS A 7 3.82 44.88 -29.11
N ARG A 8 4.33 44.66 -30.33
CA ARG A 8 4.62 43.30 -30.85
C ARG A 8 5.71 42.61 -30.05
N PHE A 9 6.77 43.32 -29.67
CA PHE A 9 7.85 42.77 -28.87
C PHE A 9 7.36 42.35 -27.47
N VAL A 10 6.57 43.20 -26.81
CA VAL A 10 5.98 42.89 -25.49
C VAL A 10 5.06 41.68 -25.56
N LEU A 11 4.19 41.59 -26.57
CA LEU A 11 3.31 40.43 -26.74
C LEU A 11 4.08 39.14 -27.02
N ALA A 12 5.14 39.19 -27.83
CA ALA A 12 5.99 38.04 -28.09
C ALA A 12 6.74 37.59 -26.82
N ALA A 13 7.27 38.53 -26.04
CA ALA A 13 7.93 38.25 -24.77
C ALA A 13 6.97 37.62 -23.75
N LEU A 14 5.74 38.16 -23.62
CA LEU A 14 4.69 37.58 -22.78
C LEU A 14 4.28 36.18 -23.24
N GLY A 15 4.15 35.96 -24.55
CA GLY A 15 3.86 34.65 -25.11
C GLY A 15 4.95 33.61 -24.80
N LEU A 16 6.22 33.99 -24.94
CA LEU A 16 7.35 33.13 -24.58
C LEU A 16 7.40 32.85 -23.07
N TRP A 17 7.11 33.85 -22.23
CA TRP A 17 7.05 33.67 -20.78
C TRP A 17 5.94 32.72 -20.36
N LEU A 18 4.75 32.85 -20.96
CA LEU A 18 3.62 31.94 -20.71
C LEU A 18 3.97 30.51 -21.14
N LEU A 19 4.58 30.33 -22.31
CA LEU A 19 5.02 29.02 -22.78
C LEU A 19 6.10 28.40 -21.87
N ALA A 20 7.04 29.21 -21.39
CA ALA A 20 8.05 28.75 -20.43
C ALA A 20 7.41 28.36 -19.09
N ALA A 21 6.47 29.16 -18.58
CA ALA A 21 5.75 28.85 -17.34
C ALA A 21 4.87 27.60 -17.48
N LEU A 22 4.23 27.40 -18.63
CA LEU A 22 3.47 26.18 -18.95
C LEU A 22 4.39 24.97 -19.12
N GLY A 23 5.56 25.14 -19.73
CA GLY A 23 6.56 24.09 -19.88
C GLY A 23 7.15 23.66 -18.53
N LEU A 24 7.51 24.63 -17.68
CA LEU A 24 7.98 24.39 -16.31
C LEU A 24 6.88 23.80 -15.44
N GLY A 25 5.64 24.28 -15.59
CA GLY A 25 4.46 23.71 -14.96
C GLY A 25 4.28 22.25 -15.37
N ALA A 26 4.21 21.96 -16.66
CA ALA A 26 4.06 20.60 -17.17
C ALA A 26 5.22 19.68 -16.76
N ALA A 27 6.47 20.17 -16.75
CA ALA A 27 7.62 19.42 -16.27
C ALA A 27 7.54 19.16 -14.76
N TRP A 28 7.09 20.14 -13.96
CA TRP A 28 6.87 20.01 -12.53
C TRP A 28 5.73 19.04 -12.21
N LEU A 29 4.62 19.12 -12.94
CA LEU A 29 3.54 18.15 -12.85
C LEU A 29 4.05 16.75 -13.25
N HIS A 30 4.79 16.61 -14.35
CA HIS A 30 5.30 15.30 -14.79
C HIS A 30 6.30 14.67 -13.81
N SER A 31 7.20 15.47 -13.22
CA SER A 31 8.21 15.00 -12.27
C SER A 31 7.66 14.82 -10.85
N GLY A 32 6.73 15.68 -10.42
CA GLY A 32 6.11 15.66 -9.09
C GLY A 32 4.86 14.77 -8.99
N TRP A 33 4.26 14.32 -10.11
CA TRP A 33 3.04 13.52 -10.14
C TRP A 33 3.30 12.02 -10.32
N ARG A 34 4.23 11.46 -9.55
CA ARG A 34 4.38 10.01 -9.52
C ARG A 34 3.24 9.43 -8.69
N ARG A 35 2.20 8.91 -9.35
CA ARG A 35 1.34 7.92 -8.69
C ARG A 35 2.25 6.83 -8.13
N LEU A 36 1.88 6.25 -6.99
CA LEU A 36 2.58 5.08 -6.52
C LEU A 36 2.25 3.94 -7.48
N ASP A 37 3.14 3.75 -8.45
CA ASP A 37 3.09 2.60 -9.34
C ASP A 37 3.45 1.34 -8.55
N THR A 38 2.96 0.22 -9.04
CA THR A 38 3.34 -1.12 -8.60
C THR A 38 4.57 -1.57 -9.38
N LEU A 39 5.43 -2.37 -8.75
CA LEU A 39 6.49 -3.07 -9.46
C LEU A 39 6.02 -4.50 -9.77
N PRO A 40 6.47 -5.12 -10.86
CA PRO A 40 6.14 -6.51 -11.13
C PRO A 40 6.75 -7.43 -10.06
N THR A 41 6.06 -8.53 -9.75
CA THR A 41 6.59 -9.54 -8.82
C THR A 41 7.81 -10.23 -9.43
N PRO A 42 9.00 -10.17 -8.78
CA PRO A 42 10.16 -10.89 -9.29
C PRO A 42 9.95 -12.40 -9.23
N ASP A 43 10.39 -13.12 -10.26
CA ASP A 43 10.42 -14.59 -10.25
C ASP A 43 11.59 -15.10 -9.41
N LEU A 44 11.34 -15.24 -8.10
CA LEU A 44 12.35 -15.62 -7.13
C LEU A 44 11.79 -16.64 -6.13
N ALA A 45 12.55 -17.71 -5.90
CA ALA A 45 12.28 -18.70 -4.86
C ALA A 45 12.72 -18.20 -3.49
N LEU A 46 11.85 -18.36 -2.48
CA LEU A 46 12.15 -17.98 -1.10
C LEU A 46 12.89 -19.13 -0.40
N ALA A 47 13.95 -18.80 0.34
CA ALA A 47 14.79 -19.77 1.03
C ALA A 47 14.17 -20.34 2.31
N ALA A 48 13.18 -19.64 2.88
CA ALA A 48 12.46 -20.06 4.07
C ALA A 48 10.98 -19.65 3.97
N PRO A 49 10.09 -20.36 4.71
CA PRO A 49 8.68 -19.99 4.77
C PRO A 49 8.47 -18.71 5.58
N PHE A 50 7.26 -18.15 5.47
CA PHE A 50 6.81 -17.06 6.33
C PHE A 50 6.44 -17.55 7.72
N ARG A 51 6.59 -16.65 8.71
CA ARG A 51 6.10 -16.85 10.07
C ARG A 51 4.58 -16.94 10.06
N PRO A 52 3.97 -17.99 10.63
CA PRO A 52 2.54 -18.05 10.88
C PRO A 52 2.08 -16.93 11.85
N TYR A 53 0.90 -16.38 11.64
CA TYR A 53 0.33 -15.34 12.53
C TYR A 53 0.23 -15.81 13.99
N ALA A 54 -0.03 -17.10 14.22
CA ALA A 54 -0.10 -17.69 15.56
C ALA A 54 1.21 -17.57 16.35
N GLU A 55 2.35 -17.44 15.66
CA GLU A 55 3.68 -17.32 16.27
C GLU A 55 4.08 -15.87 16.53
N HIS A 56 3.31 -14.87 16.07
CA HIS A 56 3.69 -13.46 16.24
C HIS A 56 3.88 -13.09 17.71
N GLY A 57 3.02 -13.57 18.61
CA GLY A 57 3.13 -13.29 20.05
C GLY A 57 4.35 -13.92 20.73
N GLN A 58 5.07 -14.82 20.06
CA GLN A 58 6.26 -15.50 20.58
C GLN A 58 7.55 -14.72 20.28
N VAL A 59 7.48 -13.72 19.39
CA VAL A 59 8.64 -12.90 19.05
C VAL A 59 8.84 -11.84 20.13
N PRO A 60 10.03 -11.76 20.78
CA PRO A 60 10.29 -10.72 21.76
C PRO A 60 10.11 -9.32 21.14
N GLY A 61 9.29 -8.48 21.79
CA GLY A 61 8.95 -7.16 21.27
C GLY A 61 8.09 -7.17 20.01
N ALA A 62 7.41 -8.27 19.69
CA ALA A 62 6.50 -8.36 18.53
C ALA A 62 5.40 -7.30 18.53
N TRP A 63 5.02 -6.82 19.71
CA TRP A 63 3.98 -5.82 19.89
C TRP A 63 4.54 -4.43 20.18
N ASP A 64 5.87 -4.31 20.27
CA ASP A 64 6.52 -3.01 20.30
C ASP A 64 6.33 -2.39 18.91
N ARG A 65 5.70 -1.22 18.88
CA ARG A 65 5.48 -0.45 17.66
C ARG A 65 6.36 0.80 17.73
N PRO A 66 7.20 1.04 16.71
CA PRO A 66 7.37 0.26 15.49
C PRO A 66 8.21 -1.02 15.65
N TYR A 67 7.93 -2.05 14.84
CA TYR A 67 8.79 -3.22 14.67
C TYR A 67 9.85 -2.94 13.60
N ILE A 68 11.11 -2.83 14.01
CA ILE A 68 12.21 -2.49 13.11
C ILE A 68 13.03 -3.73 12.74
N LEU A 69 13.16 -3.98 11.44
CA LEU A 69 14.08 -4.96 10.85
C LEU A 69 15.08 -4.25 9.93
N ARG A 70 16.38 -4.47 10.19
CA ARG A 70 17.47 -3.92 9.38
C ARG A 70 18.36 -5.05 8.89
N LEU A 71 18.53 -5.12 7.58
CA LEU A 71 19.39 -6.12 6.94
C LEU A 71 20.33 -5.42 5.95
N ASP A 72 21.54 -5.92 5.81
CA ASP A 72 22.50 -5.50 4.79
C ASP A 72 22.92 -6.69 3.93
N ASP A 73 23.20 -6.42 2.65
CA ASP A 73 23.82 -7.34 1.71
C ASP A 73 25.21 -6.84 1.34
N PRO A 74 26.26 -7.27 2.05
CA PRO A 74 27.61 -6.78 1.80
C PRO A 74 28.14 -7.06 0.38
N ALA A 75 27.57 -8.06 -0.32
CA ALA A 75 28.02 -8.43 -1.65
C ALA A 75 27.57 -7.42 -2.72
N SER A 76 26.34 -6.93 -2.61
CA SER A 76 25.78 -5.93 -3.53
C SER A 76 25.94 -4.49 -3.02
N GLY A 77 26.17 -4.31 -1.72
CA GLY A 77 26.11 -3.01 -1.05
C GLY A 77 24.68 -2.55 -0.73
N GLY A 78 23.67 -3.35 -1.07
CA GLY A 78 22.27 -3.06 -0.77
C GLY A 78 21.93 -3.20 0.70
N ALA A 79 20.83 -2.57 1.10
CA ALA A 79 20.34 -2.62 2.48
C ALA A 79 18.82 -2.51 2.56
N LEU A 80 18.24 -3.05 3.63
CA LEU A 80 16.84 -2.95 3.98
C LEU A 80 16.69 -2.21 5.31
N TYR A 81 15.80 -1.21 5.32
CA TYR A 81 15.19 -0.67 6.52
C TYR A 81 13.70 -0.91 6.48
N PHE A 82 13.21 -1.85 7.27
CA PHE A 82 11.79 -2.18 7.35
C PHE A 82 11.18 -1.57 8.60
N PHE A 83 10.29 -0.59 8.40
CA PHE A 83 9.55 0.10 9.45
C PHE A 83 8.14 -0.48 9.58
N GLY A 84 7.97 -1.43 10.50
CA GLY A 84 6.68 -2.02 10.85
C GLY A 84 5.88 -1.09 11.77
N SER A 85 4.98 -0.30 11.21
CA SER A 85 4.18 0.71 11.90
C SER A 85 3.04 0.17 12.77
N GLY A 86 2.56 1.00 13.70
CA GLY A 86 1.37 0.78 14.52
C GLY A 86 0.06 1.27 13.91
N HIS A 87 0.09 1.87 12.72
CA HIS A 87 -1.02 2.60 12.08
C HIS A 87 -1.46 3.83 12.86
N THR A 88 -1.12 5.01 12.34
CA THR A 88 -1.53 6.32 12.85
C THR A 88 -1.87 7.26 11.72
N GLY A 89 -2.94 8.03 11.91
CA GLY A 89 -3.29 9.17 11.04
C GLY A 89 -2.95 10.53 11.69
N ASP A 90 -2.30 10.51 12.86
CA ASP A 90 -1.91 11.73 13.58
C ASP A 90 -0.47 12.15 13.21
N PRO A 91 -0.28 13.31 12.55
CA PRO A 91 1.05 13.82 12.25
C PRO A 91 1.93 14.09 13.48
N ALA A 92 1.33 14.26 14.65
CA ALA A 92 2.04 14.49 15.91
C ALA A 92 2.42 13.20 16.64
N ASP A 93 2.03 12.03 16.12
CA ASP A 93 2.40 10.73 16.69
C ASP A 93 3.94 10.59 16.72
N PRO A 94 4.54 10.17 17.85
CA PRO A 94 6.00 9.98 17.96
C PRO A 94 6.58 9.09 16.87
N GLN A 95 5.82 8.13 16.35
CA GLN A 95 6.21 7.29 15.23
C GLN A 95 6.58 8.09 13.97
N ILE A 96 5.90 9.20 13.70
CA ILE A 96 6.18 10.04 12.52
C ILE A 96 7.55 10.71 12.65
N ALA A 97 7.95 11.10 13.86
CA ALA A 97 9.31 11.57 14.12
C ALA A 97 10.33 10.44 13.92
N MET A 98 10.05 9.24 14.43
CA MET A 98 10.91 8.07 14.24
C MET A 98 11.11 7.72 12.76
N ILE A 99 10.07 7.83 11.92
CA ILE A 99 10.18 7.63 10.47
C ILE A 99 11.14 8.64 9.85
N LYS A 100 11.02 9.93 10.20
CA LYS A 100 11.89 10.99 9.67
C LYS A 100 13.34 10.77 10.05
N ASP A 101 13.60 10.38 11.30
CA ASP A 101 14.95 10.13 11.79
C ASP A 101 15.55 8.88 11.14
N ALA A 102 14.76 7.80 11.04
CA ALA A 102 15.14 6.57 10.34
C ALA A 102 15.46 6.82 8.86
N TRP A 103 14.62 7.60 8.17
CA TRP A 103 14.80 7.96 6.76
C TRP A 103 16.14 8.68 6.54
N ARG A 104 16.39 9.75 7.30
CA ARG A 104 17.64 10.53 7.21
C ARG A 104 18.88 9.69 7.53
N ALA A 105 18.80 8.86 8.57
CA ALA A 105 19.92 8.02 8.98
C ALA A 105 20.18 6.88 7.98
N PHE A 106 19.13 6.38 7.33
CA PHE A 106 19.23 5.28 6.39
C PHE A 106 19.60 5.74 4.98
N ASP A 107 19.29 6.97 4.57
CA ASP A 107 19.63 7.51 3.24
C ASP A 107 19.19 6.54 2.11
N PRO A 108 17.88 6.34 1.92
CA PRO A 108 17.36 5.35 0.98
C PRO A 108 17.50 5.77 -0.47
N THR A 109 17.60 4.76 -1.34
CA THR A 109 17.55 4.93 -2.80
C THR A 109 16.22 4.46 -3.38
N LEU A 110 15.40 3.78 -2.58
CA LEU A 110 14.09 3.27 -2.96
C LEU A 110 13.14 3.25 -1.75
N ALA A 111 11.91 3.71 -1.93
CA ALA A 111 10.85 3.58 -0.92
C ALA A 111 9.74 2.63 -1.38
N LEU A 112 9.34 1.70 -0.50
CA LEU A 112 8.17 0.84 -0.70
C LEU A 112 7.12 1.13 0.37
N ILE A 113 5.91 1.45 -0.07
CA ILE A 113 4.87 2.03 0.78
C ILE A 113 3.62 1.16 0.75
N GLU A 114 3.03 0.87 1.91
CA GLU A 114 1.74 0.19 2.00
C GLU A 114 0.62 1.01 1.38
N SER A 115 -0.25 0.35 0.63
CA SER A 115 -1.34 0.92 -0.16
C SER A 115 -0.95 1.46 -1.54
N ARG A 116 -1.96 1.43 -2.42
CA ARG A 116 -1.93 2.06 -3.75
C ARG A 116 -2.41 3.50 -3.58
N LEU A 117 -1.51 4.40 -3.19
CA LEU A 117 -1.84 5.80 -3.01
C LEU A 117 -2.36 6.39 -4.33
N GLY A 118 -3.52 7.06 -4.26
CA GLY A 118 -4.06 7.80 -5.39
C GLY A 118 -3.22 9.05 -5.71
N LEU A 119 -3.79 9.97 -6.48
CA LEU A 119 -3.16 11.27 -6.67
C LEU A 119 -3.13 12.02 -5.33
N TYR A 120 -1.93 12.38 -4.88
CA TYR A 120 -1.74 13.19 -3.68
C TYR A 120 -0.78 14.35 -3.95
N ILE A 121 -1.25 15.57 -3.66
CA ILE A 121 -0.49 16.81 -3.83
C ILE A 121 -0.59 17.58 -2.51
N GLY A 122 0.18 17.16 -1.52
CA GLY A 122 0.26 17.87 -0.25
C GLY A 122 1.55 17.58 0.51
N GLY A 123 1.77 18.33 1.59
CA GLY A 123 2.92 18.16 2.47
C GLY A 123 2.78 16.95 3.39
N LEU A 124 3.80 16.72 4.22
CA LEU A 124 3.89 15.56 5.11
C LEU A 124 2.67 15.42 6.03
N ASP A 125 2.28 16.48 6.74
CA ASP A 125 1.17 16.42 7.70
C ASP A 125 -0.17 16.07 7.05
N ALA A 126 -0.46 16.65 5.88
CA ALA A 126 -1.65 16.30 5.13
C ALA A 126 -1.57 14.86 4.59
N GLY A 127 -0.36 14.37 4.32
CA GLY A 127 -0.11 13.01 3.84
C GLY A 127 -0.39 12.01 4.95
N VAL A 128 0.08 12.30 6.16
CA VAL A 128 -0.20 11.48 7.34
C VAL A 128 -1.69 11.43 7.66
N ARG A 129 -2.40 12.56 7.61
CA ARG A 129 -3.85 12.55 7.85
C ARG A 129 -4.61 11.73 6.82
N MET A 130 -4.14 11.70 5.57
CA MET A 130 -4.85 11.03 4.47
C MET A 130 -4.45 9.57 4.30
N PHE A 131 -3.19 9.23 4.55
CA PHE A 131 -2.58 7.94 4.19
C PHE A 131 -1.68 7.36 5.29
N GLY A 132 -1.70 7.94 6.48
CA GLY A 132 -0.90 7.53 7.62
C GLY A 132 0.61 7.59 7.34
N GLU A 133 1.32 6.60 7.84
CA GLU A 133 2.78 6.50 7.73
C GLU A 133 3.26 6.45 6.29
N GLY A 134 2.48 5.83 5.40
CA GLY A 134 2.79 5.80 3.98
C GLY A 134 2.79 7.19 3.36
N GLY A 135 1.89 8.07 3.81
CA GLY A 135 1.89 9.48 3.41
C GLY A 135 3.12 10.25 3.89
N ALA A 136 3.66 9.91 5.07
CA ALA A 136 4.92 10.51 5.54
C ALA A 136 6.11 10.09 4.67
N VAL A 137 6.28 8.79 4.42
CA VAL A 137 7.38 8.28 3.61
C VAL A 137 7.26 8.75 2.16
N TYR A 138 6.05 8.82 1.60
CA TYR A 138 5.86 9.37 0.26
C TYR A 138 6.27 10.84 0.16
N ALA A 139 5.93 11.65 1.17
CA ALA A 139 6.35 13.05 1.20
C ALA A 139 7.88 13.19 1.30
N LEU A 140 8.53 12.39 2.14
CA LEU A 140 9.99 12.35 2.28
C LEU A 140 10.67 11.91 0.98
N ALA A 141 10.18 10.83 0.37
CA ALA A 141 10.70 10.32 -0.90
C ALA A 141 10.60 11.38 -2.01
N ARG A 142 9.48 12.10 -2.09
CA ARG A 142 9.30 13.20 -3.04
C ARG A 142 10.25 14.37 -2.78
N ASP A 143 10.47 14.73 -1.50
CA ASP A 143 11.33 15.85 -1.13
C ASP A 143 12.82 15.55 -1.40
N ASP A 144 13.23 14.28 -1.28
CA ASP A 144 14.61 13.83 -1.49
C ASP A 144 14.86 13.23 -2.90
N ASP A 145 13.88 13.32 -3.82
CA ASP A 145 13.92 12.72 -5.17
C ASP A 145 14.21 11.20 -5.18
N VAL A 146 13.75 10.50 -4.14
CA VAL A 146 13.83 9.05 -4.02
C VAL A 146 12.60 8.42 -4.69
N PRO A 147 12.76 7.45 -5.60
CA PRO A 147 11.63 6.75 -6.20
C PRO A 147 10.82 6.00 -5.14
N ALA A 148 9.50 6.16 -5.16
CA ALA A 148 8.57 5.48 -4.27
C ALA A 148 7.58 4.63 -5.07
N PHE A 149 7.35 3.40 -4.61
CA PHE A 149 6.41 2.46 -5.21
C PHE A 149 5.47 1.89 -4.15
N SER A 150 4.30 1.45 -4.60
CA SER A 150 3.40 0.63 -3.80
C SER A 150 4.07 -0.73 -3.55
N LEU A 151 4.04 -1.21 -2.30
CA LEU A 151 4.42 -2.60 -1.99
C LEU A 151 3.34 -3.62 -2.34
N GLU A 152 2.18 -3.15 -2.78
CA GLU A 152 1.10 -4.04 -3.20
C GLU A 152 1.42 -4.66 -4.57
N PRO A 153 1.10 -5.95 -4.78
CA PRO A 153 1.10 -6.51 -6.14
C PRO A 153 0.10 -5.79 -7.04
N ASP A 154 0.15 -6.04 -8.34
CA ASP A 154 -0.94 -5.62 -9.22
C ASP A 154 -2.26 -6.29 -8.84
N TRP A 155 -3.38 -5.62 -9.12
CA TRP A 155 -4.70 -6.15 -8.80
C TRP A 155 -4.96 -7.50 -9.47
N ALA A 156 -4.55 -7.65 -10.73
CA ALA A 156 -4.70 -8.90 -11.47
C ALA A 156 -3.95 -10.05 -10.78
N ASP A 157 -2.72 -9.79 -10.32
CA ASP A 157 -1.89 -10.77 -9.61
C ASP A 157 -2.47 -11.14 -8.24
N GLU A 158 -2.89 -10.13 -7.46
CA GLU A 158 -3.51 -10.36 -6.14
C GLU A 158 -4.80 -11.16 -6.27
N ILE A 159 -5.68 -10.79 -7.20
CA ILE A 159 -6.95 -11.47 -7.44
C ILE A 159 -6.71 -12.89 -7.94
N ALA A 160 -5.78 -13.09 -8.89
CA ALA A 160 -5.43 -14.43 -9.37
C ALA A 160 -4.92 -15.33 -8.23
N ALA A 161 -4.05 -14.80 -7.37
CA ALA A 161 -3.51 -15.54 -6.22
C ALA A 161 -4.61 -15.94 -5.22
N VAL A 162 -5.53 -15.03 -4.89
CA VAL A 162 -6.63 -15.32 -3.96
C VAL A 162 -7.64 -16.29 -4.58
N ARG A 163 -7.93 -16.16 -5.88
CA ARG A 163 -8.85 -17.04 -6.61
C ARG A 163 -8.35 -18.48 -6.77
N ALA A 164 -7.08 -18.76 -6.46
CA ALA A 164 -6.59 -20.12 -6.39
C ALA A 164 -7.31 -20.97 -5.32
N THR A 165 -7.92 -20.33 -4.32
CA THR A 165 -8.61 -21.00 -3.19
C THR A 165 -10.02 -20.49 -2.92
N CYS A 166 -10.48 -19.49 -3.69
CA CYS A 166 -11.74 -18.79 -3.47
C CYS A 166 -12.52 -18.61 -4.77
N SER A 167 -13.85 -18.65 -4.68
CA SER A 167 -14.71 -18.38 -5.83
C SER A 167 -14.60 -16.91 -6.24
N ARG A 168 -15.05 -16.61 -7.45
CA ARG A 168 -15.02 -15.23 -7.97
C ARG A 168 -15.95 -14.31 -7.16
N GLU A 169 -17.13 -14.82 -6.82
CA GLU A 169 -18.17 -14.19 -6.01
C GLU A 169 -17.67 -13.89 -4.60
N GLU A 170 -17.01 -14.86 -3.96
CA GLU A 170 -16.38 -14.68 -2.65
C GLU A 170 -15.34 -13.56 -2.65
N VAL A 171 -14.48 -13.53 -3.68
CA VAL A 171 -13.42 -12.53 -3.81
C VAL A 171 -14.02 -11.15 -4.10
N ALA A 172 -14.99 -11.05 -5.00
CA ALA A 172 -15.70 -9.81 -5.28
C ALA A 172 -16.41 -9.27 -4.03
N ALA A 173 -17.07 -10.14 -3.28
CA ALA A 173 -17.76 -9.78 -2.06
C ALA A 173 -16.79 -9.30 -0.98
N PHE A 174 -15.69 -10.02 -0.78
CA PHE A 174 -14.66 -9.64 0.19
C PHE A 174 -14.05 -8.27 -0.12
N TYR A 175 -13.60 -8.01 -1.35
CA TYR A 175 -12.99 -6.72 -1.68
C TYR A 175 -13.98 -5.56 -1.61
N THR A 176 -15.25 -5.81 -1.95
CA THR A 176 -16.33 -4.83 -1.79
C THR A 176 -16.53 -4.52 -0.31
N MET A 177 -16.70 -5.54 0.54
CA MET A 177 -16.96 -5.35 1.96
C MET A 177 -15.76 -4.80 2.74
N ARG A 178 -14.53 -5.14 2.36
CA ARG A 178 -13.32 -4.54 2.94
C ARG A 178 -13.33 -3.01 2.82
N MET A 179 -13.81 -2.49 1.69
CA MET A 179 -13.98 -1.04 1.49
C MET A 179 -15.16 -0.50 2.30
N VAL A 180 -16.33 -1.15 2.24
CA VAL A 180 -17.52 -0.69 2.98
C VAL A 180 -17.26 -0.64 4.49
N VAL A 181 -16.67 -1.69 5.06
CA VAL A 181 -16.36 -1.78 6.48
C VAL A 181 -15.30 -0.74 6.88
N GLY A 182 -14.24 -0.58 6.08
CA GLY A 182 -13.17 0.37 6.36
C GLY A 182 -13.60 1.84 6.25
N GLU A 183 -14.50 2.14 5.32
CA GLU A 183 -14.98 3.51 5.07
C GLU A 183 -16.33 3.80 5.74
N ARG A 184 -16.96 2.86 6.45
CA ARG A 184 -18.32 3.01 7.00
C ARG A 184 -18.48 4.31 7.79
N GLY A 185 -17.55 4.61 8.70
CA GLY A 185 -17.51 5.88 9.43
C GLY A 185 -18.82 6.27 10.12
N GLY A 186 -19.62 5.29 10.58
CA GLY A 186 -20.93 5.51 11.19
C GLY A 186 -22.11 5.71 10.21
N ARG A 187 -21.88 5.62 8.89
CA ARG A 187 -22.96 5.65 7.89
C ARG A 187 -23.93 4.49 8.10
N THR A 188 -25.22 4.77 7.95
CA THR A 188 -26.33 3.81 8.03
C THR A 188 -27.38 4.12 6.96
N GLY A 189 -28.35 3.22 6.76
CA GLY A 189 -29.43 3.39 5.78
C GLY A 189 -28.91 3.65 4.36
N ASP A 190 -29.57 4.57 3.65
CA ASP A 190 -29.23 4.90 2.25
C ASP A 190 -27.77 5.32 2.05
N ALA A 191 -27.17 6.01 3.03
CA ALA A 191 -25.77 6.43 2.93
C ALA A 191 -24.79 5.24 2.96
N LEU A 192 -25.15 4.14 3.65
CA LEU A 192 -24.37 2.91 3.66
C LEU A 192 -24.59 2.12 2.37
N GLU A 193 -25.84 2.07 1.88
CA GLU A 193 -26.18 1.45 0.60
C GLU A 193 -25.46 2.11 -0.58
N ASP A 194 -25.35 3.44 -0.58
CA ASP A 194 -24.63 4.19 -1.62
C ASP A 194 -23.12 3.95 -1.55
N LEU A 195 -22.55 3.84 -0.34
CA LEU A 195 -21.16 3.40 -0.16
C LEU A 195 -20.97 1.99 -0.73
N ALA A 196 -21.90 1.08 -0.47
CA ALA A 196 -21.83 -0.29 -0.97
C ALA A 196 -21.95 -0.36 -2.50
N ARG A 197 -22.85 0.41 -3.12
CA ARG A 197 -22.94 0.53 -4.59
C ARG A 197 -21.63 1.06 -5.19
N ALA A 198 -21.07 2.12 -4.61
CA ALA A 198 -19.81 2.69 -5.08
C ALA A 198 -18.64 1.71 -4.92
N ALA A 199 -18.56 1.02 -3.78
CA ALA A 199 -17.57 -0.02 -3.54
C ALA A 199 -17.73 -1.18 -4.54
N LEU A 200 -18.96 -1.64 -4.77
CA LEU A 200 -19.24 -2.76 -5.67
C LEU A 200 -18.88 -2.41 -7.11
N ALA A 201 -19.26 -1.22 -7.59
CA ALA A 201 -18.88 -0.77 -8.93
C ALA A 201 -17.35 -0.67 -9.09
N LYS A 202 -16.66 -0.13 -8.07
CA LYS A 202 -15.20 0.02 -8.09
C LYS A 202 -14.47 -1.32 -8.02
N ARG A 203 -14.92 -2.26 -7.20
CA ARG A 203 -14.25 -3.55 -6.95
C ARG A 203 -14.66 -4.63 -7.94
N GLY A 204 -15.93 -4.63 -8.33
CA GLY A 204 -16.45 -5.44 -9.44
C GLY A 204 -15.88 -5.02 -10.79
N GLY A 205 -15.24 -3.86 -10.93
CA GLY A 205 -14.51 -3.45 -12.13
C GLY A 205 -13.05 -3.91 -12.19
N LEU A 206 -12.55 -4.64 -11.18
CA LEU A 206 -11.15 -5.08 -11.14
C LEU A 206 -10.91 -6.30 -12.05
N PRO A 207 -9.68 -6.45 -12.61
CA PRO A 207 -9.30 -7.60 -13.42
C PRO A 207 -9.61 -8.94 -12.75
N GLY A 208 -10.47 -9.73 -13.40
CA GLY A 208 -10.92 -11.04 -12.91
C GLY A 208 -12.22 -11.02 -12.10
N LEU A 209 -12.80 -9.86 -11.79
CA LEU A 209 -14.04 -9.70 -11.01
C LEU A 209 -15.16 -9.00 -11.80
N GLU A 210 -14.93 -8.68 -13.07
CA GLU A 210 -15.85 -7.97 -13.96
C GLU A 210 -17.23 -8.61 -14.10
N GLY A 211 -18.27 -7.89 -13.67
CA GLY A 211 -19.64 -8.38 -13.79
C GLY A 211 -19.92 -9.63 -12.94
N THR A 212 -19.19 -9.80 -11.83
CA THR A 212 -19.52 -10.83 -10.83
C THR A 212 -20.90 -10.61 -10.22
N PHE A 213 -21.26 -9.35 -10.00
CA PHE A 213 -22.60 -8.93 -9.59
C PHE A 213 -23.02 -7.74 -10.47
N ALA A 214 -24.24 -7.76 -10.99
CA ALA A 214 -24.79 -6.70 -11.83
C ALA A 214 -25.11 -5.44 -11.02
N ASP A 215 -25.63 -5.61 -9.80
CA ASP A 215 -25.99 -4.53 -8.90
C ASP A 215 -25.94 -4.96 -7.42
N LEU A 216 -26.31 -4.04 -6.53
CA LEU A 216 -26.30 -4.32 -5.09
C LEU A 216 -27.40 -5.31 -4.66
N ALA A 217 -28.51 -5.43 -5.41
CA ALA A 217 -29.56 -6.37 -5.06
C ALA A 217 -29.12 -7.82 -5.33
N GLU A 218 -28.43 -8.06 -6.45
CA GLU A 218 -27.82 -9.37 -6.71
C GLU A 218 -26.73 -9.69 -5.68
N PHE A 219 -25.89 -8.71 -5.33
CA PHE A 219 -24.90 -8.87 -4.27
C PHE A 219 -25.56 -9.23 -2.92
N ASP A 220 -26.63 -8.54 -2.54
CA ASP A 220 -27.34 -8.75 -1.27
C ASP A 220 -28.01 -10.13 -1.20
N ALA A 221 -28.63 -10.57 -2.29
CA ALA A 221 -29.21 -11.91 -2.41
C ALA A 221 -28.13 -13.00 -2.27
N TRP A 222 -27.03 -12.87 -3.01
CA TRP A 222 -25.91 -13.82 -2.91
C TRP A 222 -25.30 -13.81 -1.50
N TRP A 223 -25.13 -12.64 -0.89
CA TRP A 223 -24.63 -12.50 0.48
C TRP A 223 -25.53 -13.23 1.47
N GLY A 224 -26.84 -13.00 1.40
CA GLY A 224 -27.85 -13.61 2.25
C GLY A 224 -27.82 -15.14 2.21
N GLU A 225 -27.59 -15.72 1.04
CA GLU A 225 -27.52 -17.17 0.85
C GLU A 225 -26.17 -17.77 1.29
N ASN A 226 -25.06 -17.09 0.99
CA ASN A 226 -23.73 -17.72 1.03
C ASN A 226 -22.88 -17.32 2.24
N LEU A 227 -23.04 -16.10 2.76
CA LEU A 227 -22.17 -15.56 3.83
C LEU A 227 -22.96 -15.21 5.09
N ALA A 228 -24.16 -14.65 4.96
CA ALA A 228 -24.97 -14.23 6.10
C ALA A 228 -25.21 -15.32 7.15
N PRO A 229 -25.40 -16.62 6.81
CA PRO A 229 -25.56 -17.66 7.82
C PRO A 229 -24.35 -17.82 8.76
N ALA A 230 -23.15 -17.44 8.31
CA ALA A 230 -21.92 -17.56 9.09
C ALA A 230 -21.45 -16.23 9.70
N VAL A 231 -21.73 -15.10 9.05
CA VAL A 231 -21.17 -13.78 9.44
C VAL A 231 -22.20 -12.69 9.70
N GLY A 232 -23.48 -12.95 9.48
CA GLY A 232 -24.56 -11.97 9.62
C GLY A 232 -24.73 -11.02 8.43
N ASP A 233 -25.57 -10.01 8.60
CA ASP A 233 -25.83 -8.99 7.59
C ASP A 233 -24.56 -8.15 7.33
N TRP A 234 -24.24 -7.90 6.07
CA TRP A 234 -23.08 -7.10 5.69
C TRP A 234 -23.15 -5.66 6.23
N ARG A 235 -24.36 -5.15 6.45
CA ARG A 235 -24.63 -3.82 7.00
C ARG A 235 -24.11 -3.66 8.41
N ASP A 236 -24.09 -4.75 9.17
CA ASP A 236 -23.71 -4.79 10.58
C ASP A 236 -22.32 -5.40 10.82
N LEU A 237 -21.58 -5.75 9.76
CA LEU A 237 -20.29 -6.42 9.92
C LEU A 237 -19.33 -5.63 10.82
N PRO A 238 -18.71 -6.30 11.81
CA PRO A 238 -17.63 -5.70 12.59
C PRO A 238 -16.33 -5.65 11.76
N ALA A 239 -15.41 -4.75 12.11
CA ALA A 239 -14.12 -4.63 11.43
C ALA A 239 -13.32 -5.93 11.45
N GLU A 240 -13.44 -6.67 12.55
CA GLU A 240 -12.81 -7.95 12.83
C GLU A 240 -13.19 -9.06 11.83
N ALA A 241 -14.33 -8.94 11.16
CA ALA A 241 -14.73 -9.86 10.10
C ALA A 241 -13.80 -9.75 8.87
N MET A 242 -13.17 -8.58 8.67
CA MET A 242 -12.23 -8.32 7.57
C MET A 242 -10.77 -8.58 7.93
N TRP A 243 -10.47 -8.89 9.20
CA TRP A 243 -9.08 -9.10 9.64
C TRP A 243 -8.53 -10.44 9.12
N PRO A 244 -7.25 -10.50 8.73
CA PRO A 244 -6.63 -11.75 8.31
C PRO A 244 -6.52 -12.71 9.51
N LYS A 245 -7.13 -13.89 9.39
CA LYS A 245 -6.96 -14.97 10.37
C LYS A 245 -6.78 -16.29 9.65
N ALA A 246 -5.89 -17.14 10.16
CA ALA A 246 -5.68 -18.49 9.64
C ALA A 246 -6.90 -19.40 9.86
N GLU A 247 -7.72 -19.06 10.86
CA GLU A 247 -8.98 -19.71 11.19
C GLU A 247 -10.04 -18.64 11.44
N GLY A 248 -11.30 -18.93 11.09
CA GLY A 248 -12.41 -18.00 11.30
C GLY A 248 -13.43 -18.08 10.18
N THR A 249 -14.05 -16.95 9.89
CA THR A 249 -15.07 -16.85 8.84
C THR A 249 -14.44 -16.96 7.46
N ARG A 250 -15.26 -17.21 6.43
CA ARG A 250 -14.79 -17.22 5.04
C ARG A 250 -14.08 -15.91 4.66
N LEU A 251 -14.55 -14.77 5.17
CA LEU A 251 -13.94 -13.45 4.95
C LEU A 251 -12.56 -13.33 5.59
N ASN A 252 -12.37 -13.90 6.79
CA ASN A 252 -11.05 -13.92 7.43
C ASN A 252 -10.04 -14.76 6.65
N LEU A 253 -10.48 -15.88 6.07
CA LEU A 253 -9.64 -16.75 5.23
C LEU A 253 -9.24 -16.06 3.92
N ILE A 254 -10.17 -15.33 3.29
CA ILE A 254 -9.87 -14.53 2.09
C ILE A 254 -8.90 -13.40 2.44
N ALA A 255 -9.10 -12.70 3.57
CA ALA A 255 -8.17 -11.68 4.05
C ALA A 255 -6.77 -12.26 4.28
N HIS A 256 -6.68 -13.46 4.87
CA HIS A 256 -5.42 -14.16 5.05
C HIS A 256 -4.77 -14.50 3.70
N ALA A 257 -5.53 -15.02 2.72
CA ALA A 257 -5.02 -15.32 1.39
C ALA A 257 -4.51 -14.07 0.65
N SER A 258 -5.24 -12.94 0.72
CA SER A 258 -4.82 -11.64 0.17
C SER A 258 -3.53 -11.17 0.82
N ASN A 259 -3.45 -11.20 2.16
CA ASN A 259 -2.21 -10.83 2.86
C ASN A 259 -1.03 -11.73 2.49
N ARG A 260 -1.24 -13.05 2.36
CA ARG A 260 -0.20 -13.97 1.91
C ARG A 260 0.31 -13.63 0.51
N ALA A 261 -0.59 -13.28 -0.42
CA ALA A 261 -0.19 -12.85 -1.76
C ALA A 261 0.67 -11.57 -1.71
N ARG A 262 0.25 -10.58 -0.90
CA ARG A 262 0.99 -9.33 -0.65
C ARG A 262 2.36 -9.58 -0.03
N ASP A 263 2.44 -10.47 0.98
CA ASP A 263 3.69 -10.86 1.64
C ASP A 263 4.66 -11.55 0.67
N HIS A 264 4.15 -12.44 -0.19
CA HIS A 264 4.95 -13.09 -1.24
C HIS A 264 5.52 -12.09 -2.22
N HIS A 265 4.69 -11.15 -2.68
CA HIS A 265 5.12 -10.08 -3.57
C HIS A 265 6.19 -9.20 -2.91
N LEU A 266 5.90 -8.63 -1.75
CA LEU A 266 6.79 -7.72 -1.02
C LEU A 266 8.14 -8.38 -0.70
N THR A 267 8.13 -9.63 -0.22
CA THR A 267 9.39 -10.34 0.12
C THR A 267 10.26 -10.50 -1.11
N ARG A 268 9.70 -10.94 -2.24
CA ARG A 268 10.45 -11.12 -3.49
C ARG A 268 10.97 -9.78 -4.00
N LEU A 269 10.15 -8.75 -3.94
CA LEU A 269 10.52 -7.40 -4.36
C LEU A 269 11.68 -6.85 -3.53
N VAL A 270 11.62 -6.97 -2.21
CA VAL A 270 12.71 -6.53 -1.31
C VAL A 270 14.01 -7.28 -1.60
N ILE A 271 13.95 -8.61 -1.73
CA ILE A 271 15.13 -9.42 -2.04
C ILE A 271 15.76 -9.01 -3.36
N ASP A 272 14.94 -8.85 -4.40
CA ASP A 272 15.38 -8.44 -5.72
C ASP A 272 16.07 -7.08 -5.68
N ARG A 273 15.43 -6.06 -5.09
CA ARG A 273 15.96 -4.68 -5.07
C ARG A 273 17.24 -4.56 -4.26
N VAL A 274 17.29 -5.15 -3.07
CA VAL A 274 18.50 -5.14 -2.24
C VAL A 274 19.66 -5.84 -2.96
N ARG A 275 19.44 -6.97 -3.65
CA ARG A 275 20.49 -7.64 -4.43
C ARG A 275 21.03 -6.81 -5.59
N HIS A 276 20.24 -5.86 -6.09
CA HIS A 276 20.67 -4.88 -7.09
C HIS A 276 21.38 -3.67 -6.48
N GLY A 277 21.71 -3.70 -5.18
CA GLY A 277 22.45 -2.65 -4.49
C GLY A 277 21.56 -1.52 -3.94
N GLU A 278 20.23 -1.65 -4.04
CA GLU A 278 19.31 -0.62 -3.53
C GLU A 278 19.29 -0.58 -1.99
N ARG A 279 19.13 0.63 -1.46
CA ARG A 279 18.84 0.92 -0.05
C ARG A 279 17.34 1.10 0.10
N VAL A 280 16.65 0.00 0.39
CA VAL A 280 15.19 -0.09 0.37
C VAL A 280 14.61 0.29 1.73
N PHE A 281 13.84 1.38 1.78
CA PHE A 281 13.05 1.78 2.94
C PHE A 281 11.61 1.29 2.76
N VAL A 282 11.15 0.41 3.64
CA VAL A 282 9.79 -0.13 3.61
C VAL A 282 8.99 0.43 4.79
N VAL A 283 7.78 0.89 4.52
CA VAL A 283 6.80 1.24 5.57
C VAL A 283 5.48 0.51 5.35
N CYS A 284 5.06 -0.26 6.35
CA CYS A 284 3.77 -0.94 6.36
C CYS A 284 3.38 -1.34 7.79
N GLY A 285 2.22 -1.96 7.96
CA GLY A 285 1.82 -2.55 9.24
C GLY A 285 2.83 -3.58 9.73
N ALA A 286 3.16 -3.53 11.02
CA ALA A 286 4.17 -4.39 11.60
C ALA A 286 3.89 -5.90 11.51
N SER A 287 2.64 -6.30 11.30
CA SER A 287 2.28 -7.70 11.05
C SER A 287 3.01 -8.26 9.82
N HIS A 288 3.10 -7.48 8.73
CA HIS A 288 3.84 -7.88 7.53
C HIS A 288 5.33 -8.08 7.85
N ALA A 289 5.95 -7.14 8.57
CA ALA A 289 7.35 -7.23 8.99
C ALA A 289 7.63 -8.53 9.76
N LEU A 290 6.76 -8.87 10.72
CA LEU A 290 6.85 -10.11 11.49
C LEU A 290 6.62 -11.35 10.64
N THR A 291 5.69 -11.31 9.70
CA THR A 291 5.37 -12.46 8.83
C THR A 291 6.54 -12.80 7.91
N ILE A 292 7.18 -11.79 7.29
CA ILE A 292 8.20 -12.03 6.26
C ILE A 292 9.63 -12.13 6.80
N GLU A 293 9.89 -11.69 8.04
CA GLU A 293 11.24 -11.66 8.63
C GLU A 293 12.01 -12.99 8.48
N PRO A 294 11.44 -14.19 8.76
CA PRO A 294 12.19 -15.43 8.58
C PRO A 294 12.67 -15.64 7.14
N ALA A 295 11.84 -15.34 6.15
CA ALA A 295 12.20 -15.46 4.75
C ALA A 295 13.30 -14.47 4.34
N LEU A 296 13.29 -13.24 4.87
CA LEU A 296 14.33 -12.24 4.62
C LEU A 296 15.65 -12.59 5.33
N THR A 297 15.60 -13.06 6.58
CA THR A 297 16.80 -13.45 7.34
C THR A 297 17.46 -14.73 6.83
N ALA A 298 16.72 -15.57 6.11
CA ALA A 298 17.23 -16.78 5.48
C ALA A 298 17.92 -16.52 4.12
N VAL A 299 17.92 -15.28 3.62
CA VAL A 299 18.59 -14.92 2.37
C VAL A 299 20.11 -15.10 2.56
N PRO A 300 20.77 -15.97 1.77
CA PRO A 300 22.20 -16.20 1.93
C PRO A 300 23.01 -14.91 1.73
N GLY A 301 23.94 -14.66 2.65
CA GLY A 301 24.85 -13.51 2.61
C GLY A 301 24.33 -12.25 3.31
N TRP A 302 23.01 -12.14 3.52
CA TRP A 302 22.44 -11.02 4.25
C TRP A 302 22.79 -11.09 5.73
N ARG A 303 23.04 -9.95 6.35
CA ARG A 303 23.36 -9.84 7.78
C ARG A 303 22.33 -8.97 8.47
N ARG A 304 22.07 -9.28 9.75
CA ARG A 304 21.22 -8.44 10.60
C ARG A 304 22.06 -7.32 11.18
N VAL A 305 21.62 -6.07 10.96
CA VAL A 305 22.23 -4.91 11.59
C VAL A 305 21.62 -4.74 12.98
N ALA A 306 22.46 -4.60 14.00
CA ALA A 306 22.01 -4.40 15.38
C ALA A 306 21.11 -3.15 15.48
N ARG A 307 20.16 -3.18 16.43
CA ARG A 307 19.45 -1.97 16.85
C ARG A 307 20.50 -1.03 17.46
N MET A 308 20.63 0.17 16.88
CA MET A 308 21.42 1.26 17.47
C MET A 308 20.64 1.85 18.64
#